data_AF-A0A6J8AJL3-F1
#
_entry.id   AF-A0A6J8AJL3-F1
#
_cell.length_a   1.000
_cell.length_b   1.000
_cell.length_c   1.000
_cell.angle_alpha   90.00
_cell.angle_beta   90.00
_cell.angle_gamma   90.00
#
_symmetry.space_group_name_H-M   'P 1'
#
loop_
_entity.id
_entity.type
_entity.pdbx_description
1 polymer ?
#
loop_
_entity_poly.entity_id
_entity_poly.type
_entity_poly.pdbx_seq_one_letter_code
_entity_poly.pdbx_strand_id
1 'polypeptide(L)'
;MEYNFRPQWRPWFFQMRQIPACARCGNQHRHTFCFAESKKCFKCHHVGHYARKCVFRPHQEIQKCKDVPQIKTKSKSQKDRDSRRIKEYFDSKSFTRSLPFANIRDSAFKSCLDSTSILKCELTCVKKKLSTEQKKGASQAAESFNLREQLRHLQSVSVENEKLRADVLSLQDNHKRQSVNVDNCQNHVKRINDLELYLQRKIDFIFDIQQKYEEIATEKRQFFNENSILHFKVDEYYKQIGELNIKFKKSESEKEQLRSKLNQWTVYQNQSRTFLPQFGYFR
;
A
#
# COMPACT_ATOMS: atom_id res chain seq x y z
N MET A 1 -60.13 29.27 -59.34
CA MET A 1 -61.05 28.30 -58.71
C MET A 1 -60.48 27.97 -57.34
N GLU A 2 -60.97 28.65 -56.30
CA GLU A 2 -60.48 28.47 -54.93
C GLU A 2 -61.26 27.34 -54.25
N TYR A 3 -60.54 26.28 -53.90
CA TYR A 3 -61.08 25.10 -53.23
C TYR A 3 -61.08 25.35 -51.71
N ASN A 4 -62.25 25.67 -51.15
CA ASN A 4 -62.44 25.86 -49.71
C ASN A 4 -62.71 24.52 -49.02
N PHE A 5 -61.68 23.94 -48.39
CA PHE A 5 -61.83 22.78 -47.50
C PHE A 5 -62.29 23.27 -46.11
N ARG A 6 -63.58 23.08 -45.78
CA ARG A 6 -64.11 23.26 -44.42
C ARG A 6 -64.12 21.91 -43.69
N PRO A 7 -63.37 21.73 -42.60
CA PRO A 7 -63.47 20.52 -41.78
C PRO A 7 -64.84 20.48 -41.09
N GLN A 8 -65.57 19.39 -41.35
CA GLN A 8 -66.82 19.04 -40.67
C GLN A 8 -66.52 18.54 -39.25
N TRP A 9 -66.33 19.45 -38.31
CA TRP A 9 -66.59 19.15 -36.90
C TRP A 9 -67.69 20.09 -36.44
N ARG A 10 -68.95 19.67 -36.68
CA ARG A 10 -70.10 20.26 -36.00
C ARG A 10 -69.92 19.99 -34.50
N PRO A 11 -70.02 20.99 -33.61
CA PRO A 11 -70.35 20.70 -32.23
C PRO A 11 -71.73 20.06 -32.25
N TRP A 12 -71.85 18.90 -31.61
CA TRP A 12 -73.13 18.30 -31.29
C TRP A 12 -73.94 19.32 -30.49
N PHE A 13 -74.83 20.05 -31.17
CA PHE A 13 -75.90 20.78 -30.51
C PHE A 13 -76.81 19.72 -29.88
N PHE A 14 -76.53 19.36 -28.63
CA PHE A 14 -77.54 18.81 -27.74
C PHE A 14 -78.72 19.79 -27.81
N GLN A 15 -79.86 19.32 -28.36
CA GLN A 15 -81.15 19.92 -28.09
C GLN A 15 -81.40 19.81 -26.57
N MET A 16 -80.78 20.71 -25.80
CA MET A 16 -81.15 20.97 -24.43
C MET A 16 -82.61 21.40 -24.47
N ARG A 17 -83.51 20.52 -24.02
CA ARG A 17 -84.88 20.88 -23.65
C ARG A 17 -84.77 22.11 -22.77
N GLN A 18 -85.15 23.27 -23.29
CA GLN A 18 -85.06 24.53 -22.55
C GLN A 18 -85.96 24.39 -21.33
N ILE A 19 -85.38 24.34 -20.13
CA ILE A 19 -86.15 24.38 -18.90
C ILE A 19 -86.86 25.74 -18.89
N PRO A 20 -88.20 25.79 -18.82
CA PRO A 20 -88.92 27.06 -18.81
C PRO A 20 -88.46 27.91 -17.63
N ALA A 21 -88.30 29.21 -17.85
CA ALA A 21 -87.91 30.14 -16.80
C ALA A 21 -88.97 30.15 -15.69
N CYS A 22 -88.53 30.15 -14.43
CA CYS A 22 -89.44 30.13 -13.29
C CYS A 22 -90.32 31.39 -13.24
N ALA A 23 -91.64 31.22 -13.09
CA ALA A 23 -92.58 32.34 -13.02
C ALA A 23 -92.30 33.28 -11.83
N ARG A 24 -91.75 32.76 -10.72
CA ARG A 24 -91.49 33.50 -9.48
C ARG A 24 -90.26 34.40 -9.58
N CYS A 25 -89.16 33.91 -10.15
CA CYS A 25 -87.88 34.64 -10.20
C CYS A 25 -87.42 35.04 -11.61
N GLY A 26 -87.87 34.34 -12.66
CA GLY A 26 -87.44 34.53 -14.05
C GLY A 26 -86.13 33.84 -14.43
N ASN A 27 -85.51 33.09 -13.51
CA ASN A 27 -84.29 32.31 -13.77
C ASN A 27 -84.63 30.83 -14.02
N GLN A 28 -83.73 30.11 -14.68
CA GLN A 28 -83.82 28.64 -14.81
C GLN A 28 -83.21 27.97 -13.58
N HIS A 29 -83.95 27.08 -12.94
CA HIS A 29 -83.43 26.23 -11.87
C HIS A 29 -83.92 24.79 -12.07
N ARG A 30 -83.07 23.81 -11.75
CA ARG A 30 -83.35 22.37 -11.97
C ARG A 30 -84.22 21.74 -10.87
N HIS A 31 -84.33 22.39 -9.71
CA HIS A 31 -85.04 21.87 -8.54
C HIS A 31 -86.35 22.62 -8.29
N THR A 32 -87.28 21.97 -7.58
CA THR A 32 -88.61 22.48 -7.21
C THR A 32 -88.57 23.72 -6.31
N PHE A 33 -87.45 23.97 -5.63
CA PHE A 33 -87.29 25.11 -4.73
C PHE A 33 -86.77 26.36 -5.45
N CYS A 34 -87.57 27.43 -5.42
CA CYS A 34 -87.19 28.73 -5.96
C CYS A 34 -86.72 29.64 -4.81
N PHE A 35 -85.55 30.25 -4.94
CA PHE A 35 -85.05 31.22 -3.93
C PHE A 35 -85.99 32.42 -3.71
N ALA A 36 -86.90 32.71 -4.64
CA ALA A 36 -87.91 33.75 -4.48
C ALA A 36 -89.09 33.34 -3.57
N GLU A 37 -89.24 32.04 -3.24
CA GLU A 37 -90.30 31.52 -2.39
C GLU A 37 -90.31 32.14 -0.99
N SER A 38 -89.12 32.33 -0.40
CA SER A 38 -88.93 32.94 0.92
C SER A 38 -88.66 34.44 0.89
N LYS A 39 -88.70 35.09 -0.29
CA LYS A 39 -88.40 36.53 -0.42
C LYS A 39 -89.68 37.34 -0.59
N LYS A 40 -89.78 38.44 0.17
CA LYS A 40 -90.85 39.44 0.10
C LYS A 40 -90.61 40.38 -1.07
N CYS A 41 -91.60 40.58 -1.93
CA CYS A 41 -91.53 41.48 -3.07
C CYS A 41 -91.50 42.94 -2.60
N PHE A 42 -90.49 43.72 -3.00
CA PHE A 42 -90.40 45.14 -2.64
C PHE A 42 -91.51 46.04 -3.20
N LYS A 43 -92.32 45.54 -4.17
CA LYS A 43 -93.44 46.30 -4.74
C LYS A 43 -94.76 46.04 -4.00
N CYS A 44 -95.21 44.78 -3.97
CA CYS A 44 -96.51 44.42 -3.39
C CYS A 44 -96.41 43.85 -1.97
N HIS A 45 -95.20 43.69 -1.44
CA HIS A 45 -94.96 43.16 -0.11
C HIS A 45 -95.47 41.71 0.12
N HIS A 46 -95.86 40.98 -0.93
CA HIS A 46 -96.16 39.55 -0.85
C HIS A 46 -94.91 38.69 -1.08
N VAL A 47 -94.83 37.54 -0.40
CA VAL A 47 -93.75 36.56 -0.60
C VAL A 47 -93.95 35.76 -1.88
N GLY A 48 -92.87 35.15 -2.40
CA GLY A 48 -92.96 34.18 -3.49
C GLY A 48 -92.58 34.70 -4.87
N HIS A 49 -92.15 35.96 -5.04
CA HIS A 49 -91.68 36.49 -6.32
C HIS A 49 -90.79 37.74 -6.18
N TYR A 50 -90.01 38.04 -7.23
CA TYR A 50 -89.24 39.29 -7.29
C TYR A 50 -90.05 40.46 -7.86
N ALA A 51 -89.70 41.70 -7.48
CA ALA A 51 -90.34 42.93 -7.93
C ALA A 51 -90.47 43.10 -9.46
N ARG A 52 -89.55 42.50 -10.23
CA ARG A 52 -89.60 42.47 -11.70
C ARG A 52 -90.67 41.54 -12.29
N LYS A 53 -91.13 40.56 -11.50
CA LYS A 53 -92.19 39.59 -11.85
C LYS A 53 -93.50 39.87 -11.10
N CYS A 54 -93.58 40.98 -10.37
CA CYS A 54 -94.78 41.39 -9.67
C CYS A 54 -95.90 41.74 -10.67
N VAL A 55 -96.98 40.96 -10.64
CA VAL A 55 -98.19 41.20 -11.45
C VAL A 55 -99.06 42.32 -10.89
N PHE A 56 -98.94 42.61 -9.59
CA PHE A 56 -99.52 43.80 -8.98
C PHE A 56 -98.70 45.03 -9.41
N ARG A 57 -99.08 45.65 -10.53
CA ARG A 57 -98.59 46.98 -10.89
C ARG A 57 -99.49 48.01 -10.21
N PRO A 58 -98.98 48.89 -9.33
CA PRO A 58 -99.66 50.15 -9.08
C PRO A 58 -99.63 50.95 -10.40
N HIS A 59 -100.80 51.32 -10.89
CA HIS A 59 -100.97 52.32 -11.95
C HIS A 59 -100.34 53.63 -11.45
N GLN A 60 -99.11 53.93 -11.87
CA GLN A 60 -98.61 55.30 -11.86
C GLN A 60 -98.73 55.82 -13.29
N GLU A 61 -99.60 56.81 -13.41
CA GLU A 61 -100.02 57.48 -14.62
C GLU A 61 -98.83 58.00 -15.41
N ILE A 62 -98.80 57.63 -16.68
CA ILE A 62 -97.96 58.24 -17.69
C ILE A 62 -98.59 59.60 -17.99
N GLN A 63 -98.18 60.65 -17.27
CA GLN A 63 -98.45 62.02 -17.69
C GLN A 63 -97.65 62.31 -18.96
N LYS A 64 -98.39 62.45 -20.06
CA LYS A 64 -97.93 62.90 -21.36
C LYS A 64 -97.53 64.38 -21.27
N CYS A 65 -96.24 64.68 -21.34
CA CYS A 65 -95.78 66.01 -21.74
C CYS A 65 -95.54 65.99 -23.25
N LYS A 66 -96.47 66.59 -23.99
CA LYS A 66 -96.24 67.13 -25.32
C LYS A 66 -95.38 68.37 -25.14
N ASP A 67 -94.10 68.33 -25.52
CA ASP A 67 -93.32 69.56 -25.72
C ASP A 67 -92.22 69.31 -26.77
N VAL A 68 -92.26 70.18 -27.78
CA VAL A 68 -91.25 70.59 -28.76
C VAL A 68 -89.85 70.02 -28.54
N PRO A 69 -89.15 69.49 -29.59
CA PRO A 69 -87.74 69.15 -29.49
C PRO A 69 -86.91 70.42 -29.33
N GLN A 70 -86.78 70.92 -28.09
CA GLN A 70 -85.72 71.84 -27.74
C GLN A 70 -84.42 71.08 -27.94
N ILE A 71 -83.65 71.48 -28.96
CA ILE A 71 -82.25 71.12 -29.10
C ILE A 71 -81.56 71.69 -27.86
N LYS A 72 -81.48 70.88 -26.80
CA LYS A 72 -80.75 71.23 -25.58
C LYS A 72 -79.29 71.34 -25.97
N THR A 73 -78.84 72.55 -26.25
CA THR A 73 -77.43 72.85 -26.43
C THR A 73 -76.74 72.49 -25.12
N LYS A 74 -75.75 71.58 -25.19
CA LYS A 74 -74.99 71.16 -24.02
C LYS A 74 -74.49 72.40 -23.28
N SER A 75 -74.70 72.43 -21.96
CA SER A 75 -74.19 73.52 -21.13
C SER A 75 -72.66 73.64 -21.28
N LYS A 76 -72.10 74.83 -21.06
CA LYS A 76 -70.65 75.06 -21.15
C LYS A 76 -69.87 74.06 -20.28
N SER A 77 -70.30 73.85 -19.04
CA SER A 77 -69.73 72.85 -18.13
C SER A 77 -69.78 71.40 -18.69
N GLN A 78 -70.83 71.04 -19.42
CA GLN A 78 -70.93 69.71 -20.02
C GLN A 78 -70.03 69.57 -21.25
N LYS A 79 -69.91 70.62 -22.07
CA LYS A 79 -68.92 70.68 -23.16
C LYS A 79 -67.49 70.58 -22.63
N ASP A 80 -67.18 71.27 -21.53
CA ASP A 80 -65.85 71.25 -20.91
C ASP A 80 -65.49 69.88 -20.31
N ARG A 81 -66.45 69.21 -19.64
CA ARG A 81 -66.26 67.83 -19.14
C ARG A 81 -66.07 66.82 -20.27
N ASP A 82 -66.87 66.90 -21.33
CA ASP A 82 -66.73 66.01 -22.49
C ASP A 82 -65.40 66.25 -23.21
N SER A 83 -65.00 67.51 -23.40
CA SER A 83 -63.70 67.88 -23.97
C SER A 83 -62.54 67.31 -23.17
N ARG A 84 -62.59 67.40 -21.82
CA ARG A 84 -61.57 66.82 -20.93
C ARG A 84 -61.48 65.31 -21.06
N ARG A 85 -62.61 64.59 -21.04
CA ARG A 85 -62.63 63.13 -21.21
C ARG A 85 -62.06 62.69 -22.56
N ILE A 86 -62.41 63.41 -23.63
CA ILE A 86 -61.91 63.12 -24.98
C ILE A 86 -60.39 63.34 -25.01
N LYS A 87 -59.91 64.45 -24.42
CA LYS A 87 -58.49 64.73 -24.30
C LYS A 87 -57.76 63.64 -23.51
N GLU A 88 -58.25 63.28 -22.33
CA GLU A 88 -57.68 62.20 -21.49
C GLU A 88 -57.64 60.86 -22.22
N TYR A 89 -58.66 60.53 -23.01
CA TYR A 89 -58.67 59.33 -23.84
C TYR A 89 -57.58 59.36 -24.91
N PHE A 90 -57.42 60.47 -25.63
CA PHE A 90 -56.37 60.60 -26.65
C PHE A 90 -54.98 60.64 -26.04
N ASP A 91 -54.80 61.31 -24.90
CA ASP A 91 -53.53 61.34 -24.15
C ASP A 91 -53.17 59.94 -23.62
N SER A 92 -54.14 59.20 -23.07
CA SER A 92 -53.92 57.81 -22.63
C SER A 92 -53.60 56.88 -23.79
N LYS A 93 -54.25 57.08 -24.93
CA LYS A 93 -54.05 56.28 -26.16
C LYS A 93 -52.71 56.60 -26.83
N SER A 94 -52.28 57.86 -26.83
CA SER A 94 -50.97 58.26 -27.35
C SER A 94 -49.86 57.73 -26.44
N PHE A 95 -50.04 57.83 -25.12
CA PHE A 95 -49.11 57.29 -24.14
C PHE A 95 -48.95 55.78 -24.29
N THR A 96 -50.06 55.02 -24.33
CA THR A 96 -49.99 53.56 -24.54
C THR A 96 -49.36 53.19 -25.88
N ARG A 97 -49.49 54.02 -26.93
CA ARG A 97 -48.79 53.84 -28.21
C ARG A 97 -47.31 54.21 -28.17
N SER A 98 -46.90 55.12 -27.29
CA SER A 98 -45.49 55.48 -27.09
C SER A 98 -44.72 54.47 -26.25
N LEU A 99 -45.40 53.54 -25.57
CA LEU A 99 -44.72 52.48 -24.83
C LEU A 99 -43.93 51.58 -25.80
N PRO A 100 -42.73 51.13 -25.41
CA PRO A 100 -41.86 50.33 -26.29
C PRO A 100 -42.47 48.98 -26.71
N PHE A 101 -43.54 48.55 -26.05
CA PHE A 101 -44.25 47.30 -26.35
C PHE A 101 -45.48 47.48 -27.25
N ALA A 102 -45.88 48.71 -27.56
CA ALA A 102 -47.15 49.01 -28.23
C ALA A 102 -47.27 48.44 -29.65
N ASN A 103 -46.12 48.24 -30.31
CA ASN A 103 -46.03 47.71 -31.67
C ASN A 103 -45.63 46.23 -31.70
N ILE A 104 -45.43 45.58 -30.55
CA ILE A 104 -45.12 44.16 -30.49
C ILE A 104 -46.41 43.41 -30.78
N ARG A 105 -46.47 42.72 -31.92
CA ARG A 105 -47.58 41.81 -32.23
C ARG A 105 -47.64 40.71 -31.17
N ASP A 106 -48.84 40.28 -30.78
CA ASP A 106 -49.04 39.21 -29.78
C ASP A 106 -48.21 37.94 -30.06
N SER A 107 -47.91 37.65 -31.33
CA SER A 107 -47.05 36.54 -31.72
C SER A 107 -45.56 36.75 -31.37
N ALA A 108 -45.03 37.96 -31.55
CA ALA A 108 -43.65 38.31 -31.19
C ALA A 108 -43.48 38.40 -29.67
N PHE A 109 -44.49 38.92 -28.96
CA PHE A 109 -44.49 38.92 -27.50
C PHE A 109 -44.56 37.49 -26.96
N LYS A 110 -45.40 36.62 -27.54
CA LYS A 110 -45.45 35.20 -27.19
C LYS A 110 -44.15 34.46 -27.48
N SER A 111 -43.43 34.77 -28.57
CA SER A 111 -42.12 34.14 -28.81
C SER A 111 -41.06 34.64 -27.83
N CYS A 112 -41.10 35.90 -27.40
CA CYS A 112 -40.25 36.42 -26.32
C CYS A 112 -40.59 35.80 -24.95
N LEU A 113 -41.86 35.45 -24.73
CA LEU A 113 -42.33 34.75 -23.54
C LEU A 113 -42.29 33.23 -23.63
N ASP A 114 -41.86 32.65 -24.76
CA ASP A 114 -41.63 31.22 -24.94
C ASP A 114 -40.34 30.78 -24.23
N SER A 115 -40.23 31.22 -22.97
CA SER A 115 -39.31 30.79 -21.91
C SER A 115 -39.24 29.28 -21.82
N THR A 116 -40.28 28.56 -22.22
CA THR A 116 -40.29 27.10 -22.34
C THR A 116 -39.20 26.58 -23.27
N SER A 117 -38.90 27.25 -24.38
CA SER A 117 -37.82 26.83 -25.29
C SER A 117 -36.43 27.09 -24.71
N ILE A 118 -36.23 28.26 -24.09
CA ILE A 118 -34.98 28.66 -23.44
C ILE A 118 -34.69 27.74 -22.26
N LEU A 119 -35.66 27.54 -21.37
CA LEU A 119 -35.54 26.63 -20.22
C LEU A 119 -35.32 25.18 -20.65
N LYS A 120 -35.95 24.73 -21.74
CA LYS A 120 -35.67 23.39 -22.30
C LYS A 120 -34.22 23.30 -22.79
N CYS A 121 -33.73 24.31 -23.50
CA CYS A 121 -32.35 24.35 -23.97
C CYS A 121 -31.36 24.32 -22.79
N GLU A 122 -31.54 25.18 -21.80
CA GLU A 122 -30.73 25.22 -20.58
C GLU A 122 -30.77 23.90 -19.82
N LEU A 123 -31.97 23.31 -19.64
CA LEU A 123 -32.13 22.01 -19.00
C LEU A 123 -31.37 20.91 -19.74
N THR A 124 -31.40 20.90 -21.08
CA THR A 124 -30.62 19.92 -21.85
C THR A 124 -29.12 20.15 -21.72
N CYS A 125 -28.66 21.40 -21.67
CA CYS A 125 -27.26 21.75 -21.41
C CYS A 125 -26.81 21.28 -20.02
N VAL A 126 -27.61 21.55 -18.98
CA VAL A 126 -27.32 21.11 -17.61
C VAL A 126 -27.31 19.59 -17.50
N LYS A 127 -28.28 18.89 -18.12
CA LYS A 127 -28.30 17.41 -18.16
C LYS A 127 -27.05 16.84 -18.84
N LYS A 128 -26.61 17.44 -19.96
CA LYS A 128 -25.37 17.03 -20.64
C LYS A 128 -24.15 17.22 -19.73
N LYS A 129 -24.03 18.39 -19.09
CA LYS A 129 -22.93 18.67 -18.13
C LYS A 129 -22.94 17.69 -16.96
N LEU A 130 -24.10 17.42 -16.38
CA LEU A 130 -24.25 16.46 -15.28
C LEU A 130 -23.81 15.06 -15.72
N SER A 131 -24.23 14.61 -16.91
CA SER A 131 -23.82 13.31 -17.45
C SER A 131 -22.30 13.23 -17.68
N THR A 132 -21.68 14.29 -18.19
CA THR A 132 -20.22 14.33 -18.36
C THR A 132 -19.47 14.31 -17.04
N GLU A 133 -19.94 15.05 -16.03
CA GLU A 133 -19.32 15.05 -14.70
C GLU A 133 -19.52 13.72 -13.97
N GLN A 134 -20.67 13.05 -14.14
CA GLN A 134 -20.87 11.69 -13.62
C GLN A 134 -19.88 10.69 -14.26
N LYS A 135 -19.66 10.77 -15.57
CA LYS A 135 -18.66 9.92 -16.26
C LYS A 135 -17.24 10.21 -15.78
N LYS A 136 -16.88 11.48 -15.59
CA LYS A 136 -15.58 11.87 -15.01
C LYS A 136 -15.42 11.34 -13.59
N GLY A 137 -16.44 11.49 -12.75
CA GLY A 137 -16.46 10.98 -11.38
C GLY A 137 -16.29 9.45 -11.33
N ALA A 138 -16.93 8.71 -12.23
CA ALA A 138 -16.75 7.26 -12.34
C ALA A 138 -15.32 6.89 -12.76
N SER A 139 -14.74 7.62 -13.73
CA SER A 139 -13.35 7.43 -14.15
C SER A 139 -12.36 7.72 -13.01
N GLN A 140 -12.55 8.82 -12.27
CA GLN A 140 -11.72 9.20 -11.13
C GLN A 140 -11.86 8.20 -9.96
N ALA A 141 -13.06 7.65 -9.74
CA ALA A 141 -13.27 6.62 -8.74
C ALA A 141 -12.55 5.31 -9.10
N ALA A 142 -12.57 4.92 -10.38
CA ALA A 142 -11.82 3.76 -10.88
C ALA A 142 -10.31 3.96 -10.75
N GLU A 143 -9.80 5.15 -11.09
CA GLU A 143 -8.39 5.50 -10.93
C GLU A 143 -7.97 5.49 -9.45
N SER A 144 -8.78 6.08 -8.56
CA SER A 144 -8.57 6.06 -7.12
C SER A 144 -8.57 4.63 -6.55
N PHE A 145 -9.42 3.75 -7.08
CA PHE A 145 -9.44 2.34 -6.71
C PHE A 145 -8.14 1.63 -7.12
N ASN A 146 -7.70 1.81 -8.37
CA ASN A 146 -6.45 1.23 -8.88
C ASN A 146 -5.23 1.72 -8.09
N LEU A 147 -5.15 3.03 -7.81
CA LEU A 147 -4.08 3.59 -6.97
C LEU A 147 -4.06 3.02 -5.54
N ARG A 148 -5.24 2.80 -4.93
CA ARG A 148 -5.34 2.13 -3.62
C ARG A 148 -4.86 0.68 -3.68
N GLU A 149 -5.15 -0.02 -4.76
CA GLU A 149 -4.69 -1.39 -4.97
C GLU A 149 -3.17 -1.45 -5.15
N GLN A 150 -2.59 -0.54 -5.93
CA GLN A 150 -1.14 -0.40 -6.08
C GLN A 150 -0.46 -0.07 -4.74
N LEU A 151 -1.04 0.82 -3.93
CA LEU A 151 -0.53 1.11 -2.59
C LEU A 151 -0.55 -0.12 -1.67
N ARG A 152 -1.62 -0.93 -1.70
CA ARG A 152 -1.67 -2.20 -0.95
C ARG A 152 -0.59 -3.17 -1.40
N HIS A 153 -0.36 -3.29 -2.71
CA HIS A 153 0.70 -4.13 -3.25
C HIS A 153 2.08 -3.66 -2.77
N LEU A 154 2.37 -2.35 -2.88
CA LEU A 154 3.64 -1.79 -2.41
C LEU A 154 3.86 -1.98 -0.91
N GLN A 155 2.81 -1.85 -0.09
CA GLN A 155 2.88 -2.15 1.34
C GLN A 155 3.21 -3.63 1.61
N SER A 156 2.59 -4.56 0.88
CA SER A 156 2.91 -5.99 0.98
C SER A 156 4.38 -6.27 0.64
N VAL A 157 4.88 -5.70 -0.46
CA VAL A 157 6.28 -5.84 -0.88
C VAL A 157 7.25 -5.22 0.15
N SER A 158 6.88 -4.10 0.78
CA SER A 158 7.68 -3.49 1.85
C SER A 158 7.85 -4.43 3.05
N VAL A 159 6.77 -5.07 3.49
CA VAL A 159 6.80 -6.05 4.60
C VAL A 159 7.65 -7.27 4.24
N GLU A 160 7.58 -7.74 3.00
CA GLU A 160 8.42 -8.84 2.52
C GLU A 160 9.90 -8.46 2.49
N ASN A 161 10.23 -7.24 2.04
CA ASN A 161 11.59 -6.72 2.07
C ASN A 161 12.15 -6.59 3.48
N GLU A 162 11.32 -6.21 4.47
CA GLU A 162 11.72 -6.18 5.87
C GLU A 162 12.04 -7.57 6.41
N LYS A 163 11.24 -8.59 6.04
CA LYS A 163 11.53 -9.99 6.38
C LYS A 163 12.84 -10.46 5.77
N LEU A 164 13.05 -10.23 4.48
CA LEU A 164 14.29 -10.59 3.79
C LEU A 164 15.52 -9.91 4.41
N ARG A 165 15.40 -8.64 4.84
CA ARG A 165 16.47 -7.94 5.55
C ARG A 165 16.79 -8.60 6.90
N ALA A 166 15.76 -9.00 7.66
CA ALA A 166 15.95 -9.73 8.91
C ALA A 166 16.63 -11.09 8.67
N ASP A 167 16.23 -11.82 7.63
CA ASP A 167 16.84 -13.10 7.25
C ASP A 167 18.31 -12.91 6.87
N VAL A 168 18.65 -11.90 6.07
CA VAL A 168 20.04 -11.57 5.72
C VAL A 168 20.89 -11.27 6.95
N LEU A 169 20.38 -10.50 7.92
CA LEU A 169 21.10 -10.24 9.17
C LEU A 169 21.35 -11.54 9.96
N SER A 170 20.35 -12.42 10.05
CA SER A 170 20.50 -13.72 10.72
C SER A 170 21.57 -14.61 10.04
N LEU A 171 21.63 -14.59 8.70
CA LEU A 171 22.63 -15.31 7.93
C LEU A 171 24.03 -14.71 8.13
N GLN A 172 24.16 -13.39 8.19
CA GLN A 172 25.43 -12.73 8.50
C GLN A 172 25.94 -13.09 9.90
N ASP A 173 25.06 -13.14 10.90
CA ASP A 173 25.43 -13.55 12.25
C ASP A 173 25.84 -15.02 12.30
N ASN A 174 25.14 -15.90 11.57
CA ASN A 174 25.54 -17.29 11.43
C ASN A 174 26.91 -17.43 10.75
N HIS A 175 27.18 -16.64 9.71
CA HIS A 175 28.48 -16.63 9.03
C HIS A 175 29.60 -16.15 9.97
N LYS A 176 29.36 -15.09 10.78
CA LYS A 176 30.32 -14.64 11.80
C LYS A 176 30.60 -15.72 12.85
N ARG A 177 29.58 -16.47 13.28
CA ARG A 177 29.78 -17.60 14.20
C ARG A 177 30.62 -18.72 13.56
N GLN A 178 30.40 -18.99 12.27
CA GLN A 178 31.21 -19.96 11.53
C GLN A 178 32.65 -19.48 11.33
N SER A 179 32.89 -18.19 11.08
CA SER A 179 34.27 -17.68 10.92
C SER A 179 35.08 -17.81 12.21
N VAL A 180 34.48 -17.53 13.37
CA VAL A 180 35.13 -17.78 14.68
C VAL A 180 35.48 -19.26 14.87
N ASN A 181 34.66 -20.16 14.32
CA ASN A 181 34.96 -21.60 14.37
C ASN A 181 36.15 -21.97 13.45
N VAL A 182 36.29 -21.33 12.29
CA VAL A 182 37.46 -21.51 11.41
C VAL A 182 38.75 -21.05 12.09
N ASP A 183 38.73 -19.92 12.79
CA ASP A 183 39.89 -19.41 13.53
C ASP A 183 40.28 -20.37 14.67
N ASN A 184 39.30 -20.96 15.36
CA ASN A 184 39.55 -22.00 16.36
C ASN A 184 40.17 -23.26 15.75
N CYS A 185 39.69 -23.72 14.59
CA CYS A 185 40.29 -24.85 13.86
C CYS A 185 41.75 -24.57 13.48
N GLN A 186 42.07 -23.35 13.03
CA GLN A 186 43.46 -22.98 12.71
C GLN A 186 44.38 -23.02 13.95
N ASN A 187 43.89 -22.60 15.11
CA ASN A 187 44.64 -22.71 16.37
C ASN A 187 44.87 -24.17 16.79
N HIS A 188 43.88 -25.04 16.60
CA HIS A 188 44.05 -26.48 16.85
C HIS A 188 45.09 -27.11 15.92
N VAL A 189 45.07 -26.77 14.62
CA VAL A 189 46.07 -27.25 13.65
C VAL A 189 47.48 -26.80 14.04
N LYS A 190 47.66 -25.53 14.41
CA LYS A 190 48.97 -25.03 14.90
C LYS A 190 49.47 -25.84 16.10
N ARG A 191 48.59 -26.09 17.07
CA ARG A 191 48.92 -26.88 18.27
C ARG A 191 49.28 -28.33 17.94
N ILE A 192 48.62 -28.94 16.95
CA ILE A 192 48.96 -30.28 16.46
C ILE A 192 50.37 -30.27 15.85
N ASN A 193 50.66 -29.31 14.96
CA ASN A 193 51.97 -29.20 14.33
C ASN A 193 53.10 -28.97 15.36
N ASP A 194 52.84 -28.15 16.40
CA ASP A 194 53.81 -27.93 17.49
C ASP A 194 54.08 -29.22 18.29
N LEU A 195 53.04 -30.03 18.52
CA LEU A 195 53.16 -31.32 19.19
C LEU A 195 53.90 -32.33 18.31
N GLU A 196 53.63 -32.36 17.01
CA GLU A 196 54.36 -33.21 16.05
C GLU A 196 55.84 -32.85 16.02
N LEU A 197 56.17 -31.56 15.97
CA LEU A 197 57.56 -31.09 16.02
C LEU A 197 58.25 -31.48 17.35
N TYR A 198 57.53 -31.37 18.47
CA TYR A 198 58.05 -31.80 19.77
C TYR A 198 58.32 -33.31 19.80
N LEU A 199 57.39 -34.12 19.30
CA LEU A 199 57.54 -35.57 19.23
C LEU A 199 58.70 -35.96 18.32
N GLN A 200 58.86 -35.30 17.17
CA GLN A 200 59.97 -35.55 16.27
C GLN A 200 61.32 -35.29 16.97
N ARG A 201 61.46 -34.16 17.67
CA ARG A 201 62.68 -33.87 18.46
C ARG A 201 62.95 -34.91 19.54
N LYS A 202 61.91 -35.50 20.14
CA LYS A 202 62.07 -36.58 21.13
C LYS A 202 62.49 -37.89 20.50
N ILE A 203 61.96 -38.21 19.31
CA ILE A 203 62.38 -39.37 18.52
C ILE A 203 63.85 -39.23 18.14
N ASP A 204 64.26 -38.08 17.60
CA ASP A 204 65.65 -37.80 17.22
C ASP A 204 66.59 -37.95 18.43
N PHE A 205 66.19 -37.43 19.59
CA PHE A 205 66.94 -37.58 20.84
C PHE A 205 67.08 -39.05 21.29
N ILE A 206 66.04 -39.87 21.10
CA ILE A 206 66.11 -41.31 21.41
C ILE A 206 67.08 -42.00 20.45
N PHE A 207 67.07 -41.65 19.16
CA PHE A 207 68.02 -42.17 18.18
C PHE A 207 69.47 -41.81 18.55
N ASP A 208 69.73 -40.57 18.96
CA ASP A 208 71.07 -40.15 19.43
C ASP A 208 71.54 -40.98 20.63
N ILE A 209 70.63 -41.28 21.57
CA ILE A 209 70.94 -42.16 22.71
C ILE A 209 71.26 -43.57 22.24
N GLN A 210 70.43 -44.15 21.34
CA GLN A 210 70.64 -45.50 20.82
C GLN A 210 71.98 -45.62 20.10
N GLN A 211 72.34 -44.64 19.28
CA GLN A 211 73.64 -44.60 18.59
C GLN A 211 74.80 -44.62 19.59
N LYS A 212 74.74 -43.79 20.65
CA LYS A 212 75.77 -43.79 21.71
C LYS A 212 75.86 -45.13 22.44
N TYR A 213 74.74 -45.80 22.67
CA TYR A 213 74.75 -47.15 23.26
C TYR A 213 75.43 -48.17 22.34
N GLU A 214 75.21 -48.09 21.02
CA GLU A 214 75.87 -48.96 20.06
C GLU A 214 77.38 -48.72 19.99
N GLU A 215 77.81 -47.45 20.03
CA GLU A 215 79.22 -47.05 20.13
C GLU A 215 79.88 -47.63 21.40
N ILE A 216 79.25 -47.47 22.57
CA ILE A 216 79.74 -48.06 23.81
C ILE A 216 79.81 -49.60 23.71
N ALA A 217 78.83 -50.23 23.06
CA ALA A 217 78.80 -51.67 22.87
C ALA A 217 79.89 -52.17 21.90
N THR A 218 80.25 -51.41 20.86
CA THR A 218 81.38 -51.74 19.97
C THR A 218 82.71 -51.57 20.68
N GLU A 219 82.91 -50.47 21.43
CA GLU A 219 84.09 -50.26 22.27
C GLU A 219 84.27 -51.40 23.28
N LYS A 220 83.20 -51.79 23.97
CA LYS A 220 83.24 -52.90 24.93
C LYS A 220 83.63 -54.23 24.26
N ARG A 221 83.13 -54.51 23.05
CA ARG A 221 83.51 -55.70 22.27
C ARG A 221 84.98 -55.66 21.85
N GLN A 222 85.47 -54.51 21.40
CA GLN A 222 86.88 -54.31 21.06
C GLN A 222 87.77 -54.56 22.28
N PHE A 223 87.43 -53.99 23.43
CA PHE A 223 88.14 -54.21 24.69
C PHE A 223 88.17 -55.69 25.11
N PHE A 224 87.06 -56.42 24.96
CA PHE A 224 87.06 -57.87 25.22
C PHE A 224 87.94 -58.65 24.25
N ASN A 225 87.93 -58.31 22.97
CA ASN A 225 88.78 -58.95 21.96
C ASN A 225 90.26 -58.69 22.25
N GLU A 226 90.64 -57.46 22.58
CA GLU A 226 92.00 -57.09 22.96
C GLU A 226 92.47 -57.85 24.21
N ASN A 227 91.63 -57.92 25.25
CA ASN A 227 91.92 -58.71 26.44
C ASN A 227 92.05 -60.21 26.15
N SER A 228 91.23 -60.76 25.25
CA SER A 228 91.35 -62.16 24.84
C SER A 228 92.69 -62.43 24.14
N ILE A 229 93.16 -61.51 23.29
CA ILE A 229 94.48 -61.61 22.64
C ILE A 229 95.59 -61.55 23.68
N LEU A 230 95.49 -60.66 24.68
CA LEU A 230 96.45 -60.58 25.77
C LEU A 230 96.51 -61.87 26.59
N HIS A 231 95.34 -62.45 26.92
CA HIS A 231 95.27 -63.74 27.61
C HIS A 231 95.97 -64.85 26.81
N PHE A 232 95.72 -64.94 25.50
CA PHE A 232 96.38 -65.91 24.63
C PHE A 232 97.91 -65.74 24.60
N LYS A 233 98.40 -64.49 24.53
CA LYS A 233 99.85 -64.19 24.59
C LYS A 233 100.46 -64.59 25.93
N VAL A 234 99.76 -64.35 27.03
CA VAL A 234 100.21 -64.76 28.37
C VAL A 234 100.35 -66.28 28.44
N ASP A 235 99.37 -67.03 27.94
CA ASP A 235 99.44 -68.49 27.87
C ASP A 235 100.60 -68.97 27.00
N GLU A 236 100.86 -68.31 25.87
CA GLU A 236 102.01 -68.58 25.00
C GLU A 236 103.35 -68.33 25.73
N TYR A 237 103.47 -67.23 26.49
CA TYR A 237 104.66 -66.96 27.30
C TYR A 237 104.86 -68.00 28.40
N TYR A 238 103.80 -68.43 29.09
CA TYR A 238 103.90 -69.51 30.07
C TYR A 238 104.38 -70.81 29.44
N LYS A 239 103.92 -71.13 28.23
CA LYS A 239 104.40 -72.29 27.46
C LYS A 239 105.89 -72.16 27.10
N GLN A 240 106.31 -71.01 26.59
CA GLN A 240 107.73 -70.74 26.28
C GLN A 240 108.62 -70.83 27.52
N ILE A 241 108.18 -70.30 28.67
CA ILE A 241 108.88 -70.42 29.95
C ILE A 241 108.98 -71.89 30.37
N GLY A 242 107.92 -72.68 30.19
CA GLY A 242 107.92 -74.12 30.43
C GLY A 242 108.96 -74.85 29.57
N GLU A 243 109.00 -74.58 28.27
CA GLU A 243 109.96 -75.15 27.33
C GLU A 243 111.40 -74.72 27.63
N LEU A 244 111.62 -73.45 28.00
CA LEU A 244 112.91 -72.95 28.45
C LEU A 244 113.34 -73.58 29.77
N ASN A 245 112.45 -73.77 30.75
CA ASN A 245 112.76 -74.48 32.00
C ASN A 245 113.19 -75.94 31.74
N ILE A 246 112.62 -76.59 30.73
CA ILE A 246 113.02 -77.94 30.31
C ILE A 246 114.41 -77.91 29.63
N LYS A 247 114.68 -76.90 28.78
CA LYS A 247 115.99 -76.72 28.11
C LYS A 247 117.11 -76.23 29.05
N PHE A 248 116.80 -75.43 30.07
CA PHE A 248 117.75 -74.72 30.94
C PHE A 248 117.79 -75.27 32.37
N LYS A 249 117.94 -76.59 32.51
CA LYS A 249 118.53 -77.22 33.72
C LYS A 249 120.01 -76.83 33.96
N LYS A 250 120.52 -75.70 33.43
CA LYS A 250 121.97 -75.36 33.46
C LYS A 250 122.43 -73.91 33.71
N SER A 251 121.60 -72.87 33.91
CA SER A 251 122.15 -71.60 34.48
C SER A 251 121.11 -70.74 35.19
N GLU A 252 121.49 -70.14 36.33
CA GLU A 252 120.61 -69.46 37.29
C GLU A 252 120.34 -67.98 36.94
N SER A 253 121.21 -67.31 36.16
CA SER A 253 121.18 -65.84 36.03
C SER A 253 120.10 -65.30 35.08
N GLU A 254 119.67 -66.07 34.09
CA GLU A 254 118.60 -65.67 33.14
C GLU A 254 117.19 -65.78 33.75
N LYS A 255 117.02 -66.66 34.76
CA LYS A 255 115.76 -66.81 35.51
C LYS A 255 115.39 -65.52 36.26
N GLU A 256 116.38 -64.77 36.72
CA GLU A 256 116.16 -63.52 37.47
C GLU A 256 115.67 -62.39 36.56
N GLN A 257 116.17 -62.32 35.31
CA GLN A 257 115.71 -61.32 34.33
C GLN A 257 114.26 -61.55 33.89
N LEU A 258 113.84 -62.81 33.76
CA LEU A 258 112.45 -63.13 33.41
C LEU A 258 111.47 -62.89 34.56
N ARG A 259 111.86 -63.14 35.82
CA ARG A 259 111.06 -62.76 37.00
C ARG A 259 110.87 -61.25 37.10
N SER A 260 111.90 -60.48 36.79
CA SER A 260 111.82 -59.01 36.74
C SER A 260 110.81 -58.53 35.68
N LYS A 261 110.84 -59.12 34.47
CA LYS A 261 109.86 -58.81 33.41
C LYS A 261 108.43 -59.20 33.79
N LEU A 262 108.25 -60.35 34.46
CA LEU A 262 106.93 -60.80 34.93
C LEU A 262 106.36 -59.86 36.02
N ASN A 263 107.20 -59.42 36.95
CA ASN A 263 106.79 -58.46 37.98
C ASN A 263 106.43 -57.09 37.40
N GLN A 264 107.19 -56.59 36.41
CA GLN A 264 106.82 -55.36 35.69
C GLN A 264 105.46 -55.50 34.99
N TRP A 265 105.17 -56.66 34.43
CA TRP A 265 103.88 -56.93 33.80
C TRP A 265 102.72 -57.01 34.82
N THR A 266 103.00 -57.57 36.00
CA THR A 266 102.01 -57.66 37.10
C THR A 266 101.66 -56.27 37.64
N VAL A 267 102.64 -55.37 37.71
CA VAL A 267 102.41 -53.94 38.05
C VAL A 267 101.54 -53.26 36.99
N TYR A 268 101.78 -53.54 35.70
CA TYR A 268 100.97 -52.97 34.62
C TYR A 268 99.50 -53.41 34.71
N GLN A 269 99.22 -54.70 34.96
CA GLN A 269 97.85 -55.18 35.15
C GLN A 269 97.11 -54.52 36.33
N ASN A 270 97.81 -54.27 37.44
CA ASN A 270 97.20 -53.62 38.59
C ASN A 270 96.88 -52.14 38.33
N GLN A 271 97.67 -51.44 37.51
CA GLN A 271 97.40 -50.07 37.08
C GLN A 271 96.22 -49.99 36.09
N SER A 272 96.03 -51.00 35.24
CA SER A 272 94.88 -51.07 34.32
C SER A 272 93.54 -51.28 35.06
N ARG A 273 93.54 -51.94 36.23
CA ARG A 273 92.34 -52.14 37.05
C ARG A 273 91.85 -50.85 37.74
N THR A 274 92.75 -49.91 38.03
CA THR A 274 92.40 -48.60 38.61
C THR A 274 91.81 -47.59 37.61
N PHE A 275 91.83 -47.90 36.31
CA PHE A 275 91.29 -47.04 35.25
C PHE A 275 89.87 -47.39 34.79
N LEU A 276 89.15 -48.26 35.51
CA LEU A 276 87.71 -48.42 35.31
C LEU A 276 86.99 -47.18 35.87
N PRO A 277 86.31 -46.37 35.04
CA PRO A 277 85.52 -45.25 35.53
C PRO A 277 84.45 -45.81 36.46
N GLN A 278 84.31 -45.25 37.66
CA GLN A 278 83.14 -45.49 38.50
C GLN A 278 81.92 -44.99 37.71
N PHE A 279 81.22 -45.89 37.04
CA PHE A 279 79.91 -45.62 36.47
C PHE A 279 78.97 -45.28 37.63
N GLY A 280 78.83 -43.98 37.90
CA GLY A 280 77.85 -43.45 38.82
C GLY A 280 76.46 -43.83 38.32
N TYR A 281 75.70 -44.52 39.16
CA TYR A 281 74.27 -44.72 39.00
C TYR A 281 73.60 -43.34 38.94
N PHE A 282 73.17 -42.92 37.74
CA PHE A 282 72.24 -41.81 37.60
C PHE A 282 70.81 -42.33 37.84
N ARG A 283 70.15 -41.74 38.84
CA ARG A 283 68.70 -41.82 39.09
C ARG A 283 67.94 -40.98 38.09
#